data_AF-H8KBC0-F1
#
_entry.id   AF-H8KBC0-F1
#
_cell.length_a   1.000
_cell.length_b   1.000
_cell.length_c   1.000
_cell.angle_alpha   90.00
_cell.angle_beta   90.00
_cell.angle_gamma   90.00
#
_symmetry.space_group_name_H-M   'P 1'
#
loop_
_entity.id
_entity.type
_entity.pdbx_description
1 polymer ?
#
loop_
_entity_poly.entity_id
_entity_poly.type
_entity_poly.pdbx_seq_one_letter_code
_entity_poly.pdbx_strand_id
1 'polypeptide(L)'
;MIYISICSNLGNRLLNIKKALNLLESCDFILLKQSIIFETQAILPPNADKAWDKLYLNIVVQGKSTLTPSKLLIELKKIEKQLGRASSYDKWSPRVIDLDILLWNNCHIDLPDLKIPHPELLNRPFLIHLIAGFSLECRYSCPINNFYNNKTFAEIAHLIENQGVIHSLVLNPQFVGILNITPDSFSDGGLSFHKEDAVRNFVRLINEGATIIELGSQSTRPSALIINEDEEYARLDNVLAELKEVIKEKEVIVSIDSFTPEVIKRVLKNTLFPVSTWLKII
;
A
#
# COMPACT_ATOMS: atom_id res chain seq x y z
N MET A 1 -7.05 -2.67 16.89
CA MET A 1 -6.66 -2.01 15.63
C MET A 1 -7.00 -0.54 15.71
N ILE A 2 -6.02 0.31 15.42
CA ILE A 2 -6.14 1.76 15.46
C ILE A 2 -5.95 2.27 14.03
N TYR A 3 -6.73 3.26 13.62
CA TYR A 3 -6.58 3.90 12.31
C TYR A 3 -6.29 5.38 12.49
N ILE A 4 -5.26 5.86 11.82
CA ILE A 4 -4.81 7.25 11.92
C ILE A 4 -4.76 7.83 10.51
N SER A 5 -5.37 8.99 10.29
CA SER A 5 -5.12 9.78 9.08
C SER A 5 -3.89 10.64 9.29
N ILE A 6 -3.07 10.76 8.24
CA ILE A 6 -1.94 11.67 8.17
C ILE A 6 -2.15 12.57 6.94
N CYS A 7 -2.16 13.87 7.16
CA CYS A 7 -2.50 14.86 6.13
C CYS A 7 -1.45 15.98 6.05
N SER A 8 -1.08 16.43 4.86
CA SER A 8 -0.13 17.54 4.67
C SER A 8 -0.47 18.37 3.42
N ASN A 9 -0.48 19.70 3.55
CA ASN A 9 -0.67 20.62 2.41
C ASN A 9 0.36 21.77 2.34
N LEU A 10 1.40 21.76 3.17
CA LEU A 10 2.49 22.75 3.15
C LEU A 10 3.86 22.09 2.96
N GLY A 11 4.76 22.78 2.26
CA GLY A 11 6.15 22.37 2.05
C GLY A 11 6.27 21.06 1.25
N ASN A 12 7.27 20.25 1.57
CA ASN A 12 7.44 18.93 0.96
C ASN A 12 6.49 17.91 1.61
N ARG A 13 5.24 17.89 1.13
CA ARG A 13 4.11 17.11 1.68
C ARG A 13 4.44 15.62 1.82
N LEU A 14 5.08 15.02 0.81
CA LEU A 14 5.45 13.60 0.82
C LEU A 14 6.53 13.31 1.87
N LEU A 15 7.54 14.18 1.98
CA LEU A 15 8.58 14.06 3.01
C LEU A 15 7.99 14.24 4.42
N ASN A 16 7.02 15.14 4.60
CA ASN A 16 6.34 15.33 5.89
C ASN A 16 5.60 14.06 6.32
N ILE A 17 4.87 13.43 5.39
CA ILE A 17 4.21 12.13 5.64
C ILE A 17 5.24 11.06 5.99
N LYS A 18 6.33 10.93 5.22
CA LYS A 18 7.42 9.96 5.52
C LYS A 18 7.99 10.16 6.92
N LYS A 19 8.28 11.40 7.31
CA LYS A 19 8.78 11.73 8.64
C LYS A 19 7.77 11.41 9.73
N ALA A 20 6.48 11.68 9.51
CA ALA A 20 5.42 11.36 10.46
C ALA A 20 5.31 9.85 10.70
N LEU A 21 5.40 9.04 9.65
CA LEU A 21 5.41 7.57 9.76
C LEU A 21 6.58 7.06 10.59
N ASN A 22 7.79 7.56 10.33
CA ASN A 22 8.99 7.17 11.11
C ASN A 22 8.86 7.58 12.59
N LEU A 23 8.23 8.72 12.88
CA LEU A 23 8.01 9.17 14.26
C LEU A 23 6.91 8.37 14.98
N LEU A 24 5.90 7.87 14.26
CA LEU A 24 4.89 6.97 14.82
C LEU A 24 5.53 5.67 15.35
N GLU A 25 6.46 5.09 14.59
CA GLU A 25 7.19 3.89 15.04
C GLU A 25 7.96 4.13 16.34
N SER A 26 8.39 5.37 16.58
CA SER A 26 9.11 5.76 17.79
C SER A 26 8.20 6.01 19.01
N CYS A 27 6.87 6.08 18.85
CA CYS A 27 5.91 6.42 19.91
C CYS A 27 4.99 5.26 20.34
N ASP A 28 5.53 4.03 20.38
CA ASP A 28 4.76 2.79 20.70
C ASP A 28 3.58 2.56 19.74
N PHE A 29 3.72 2.95 18.48
CA PHE A 29 2.76 2.62 17.44
C PHE A 29 3.39 1.67 16.42
N ILE A 30 2.91 0.44 16.41
CA ILE A 30 3.33 -0.59 15.45
C ILE A 30 2.46 -0.45 14.21
N LEU A 31 3.06 0.09 13.14
CA LEU A 31 2.43 0.16 11.81
C LEU A 31 2.26 -1.25 11.24
N LEU A 32 1.03 -1.59 10.82
CA LEU A 32 0.72 -2.89 10.22
C LEU A 32 0.36 -2.78 8.75
N LYS A 33 -0.40 -1.74 8.38
CA LYS A 33 -0.80 -1.46 7.00
C LYS A 33 -0.90 0.04 6.77
N GLN A 34 -0.77 0.43 5.51
CA GLN A 34 -0.99 1.80 5.05
C GLN A 34 -1.81 1.77 3.76
N SER A 35 -2.62 2.80 3.55
CA SER A 35 -3.29 3.03 2.27
C SER A 35 -2.31 3.57 1.22
N ILE A 36 -2.78 3.67 -0.02
CA ILE A 36 -2.24 4.65 -0.98
C ILE A 36 -2.41 6.07 -0.43
N ILE A 37 -1.81 7.05 -1.09
CA ILE A 37 -2.03 8.47 -0.82
C ILE A 37 -3.07 9.00 -1.81
N PHE A 38 -4.02 9.79 -1.33
CA PHE A 38 -4.84 10.64 -2.18
C PHE A 38 -4.41 12.09 -2.10
N GLU A 39 -4.21 12.70 -3.26
CA GLU A 39 -4.17 14.15 -3.40
C GLU A 39 -5.60 14.69 -3.57
N THR A 40 -6.03 15.59 -2.68
CA THR A 40 -7.38 16.13 -2.67
C THR A 40 -7.41 17.65 -2.62
N GLN A 41 -8.50 18.25 -3.12
CA GLN A 41 -8.80 19.65 -2.84
C GLN A 41 -8.95 19.89 -1.32
N ALA A 42 -8.68 21.11 -0.85
CA ALA A 42 -8.95 21.48 0.53
C ALA A 42 -10.47 21.58 0.77
N ILE A 43 -10.94 20.99 1.87
CA ILE A 43 -12.30 21.23 2.35
C ILE A 43 -12.26 22.47 3.25
N LEU A 44 -12.81 23.57 2.75
CA LEU A 44 -12.78 24.87 3.40
C LEU A 44 -14.21 25.40 3.64
N PRO A 45 -14.44 26.16 4.72
CA PRO A 45 -15.71 26.88 4.89
C PRO A 45 -15.88 27.96 3.80
N PRO A 46 -17.12 28.40 3.49
CA PRO A 46 -17.39 29.35 2.41
C PRO A 46 -16.62 30.68 2.49
N ASN A 47 -16.26 31.11 3.69
CA ASN A 47 -15.55 32.37 3.96
C ASN A 47 -14.05 32.18 4.26
N ALA A 48 -13.49 31.01 3.93
CA ALA A 48 -12.06 30.79 4.11
C ALA A 48 -11.23 31.71 3.22
N ASP A 49 -10.03 32.05 3.68
CA ASP A 49 -9.04 32.72 2.85
C ASP A 49 -8.73 31.83 1.63
N LYS A 50 -8.84 32.41 0.43
CA LYS A 50 -8.53 31.72 -0.83
C LYS A 50 -7.09 31.21 -0.87
N ALA A 51 -6.17 31.85 -0.15
CA ALA A 51 -4.78 31.39 -0.03
C ALA A 51 -4.66 30.03 0.69
N TRP A 52 -5.69 29.60 1.42
CA TRP A 52 -5.72 28.33 2.14
C TRP A 52 -6.13 27.15 1.25
N ASP A 53 -6.63 27.43 0.04
CA ASP A 53 -7.05 26.41 -0.91
C ASP A 53 -5.84 25.73 -1.58
N LYS A 54 -5.18 24.88 -0.80
CA LYS A 54 -3.99 24.12 -1.18
C LYS A 54 -4.29 22.64 -1.11
N LEU A 55 -3.85 21.91 -2.14
CA LEU A 55 -4.04 20.47 -2.24
C LEU A 55 -3.40 19.72 -1.06
N TYR A 56 -4.18 18.82 -0.45
CA TYR A 56 -3.72 17.92 0.61
C TYR A 56 -3.23 16.61 0.03
N LEU A 57 -2.11 16.10 0.55
CA LEU A 57 -1.84 14.66 0.52
C LEU A 57 -2.44 14.02 1.77
N ASN A 58 -3.21 12.96 1.59
CA ASN A 58 -3.90 12.23 2.65
C ASN A 58 -3.55 10.74 2.57
N ILE A 59 -3.19 10.15 3.71
CA ILE A 59 -2.98 8.71 3.86
C ILE A 59 -3.66 8.24 5.15
N VAL A 60 -4.13 6.99 5.17
CA VAL A 60 -4.58 6.33 6.38
C VAL A 60 -3.66 5.16 6.70
N VAL A 61 -3.24 5.08 7.95
CA VAL A 61 -2.47 3.95 8.47
C VAL A 61 -3.26 3.17 9.49
N GLN A 62 -2.98 1.87 9.55
CA GLN A 62 -3.56 0.95 10.52
C GLN A 62 -2.44 0.33 11.35
N GLY A 63 -2.63 0.29 12.66
CA GLY A 63 -1.63 -0.26 13.56
C GLY A 63 -2.17 -0.67 14.93
N LYS A 64 -1.23 -0.96 15.82
CA LYS A 64 -1.47 -1.31 17.23
C LYS A 64 -0.59 -0.44 18.13
N SER A 65 -1.07 -0.17 19.33
CA SER A 65 -0.31 0.53 20.37
C SER A 65 -0.74 0.02 21.73
N THR A 66 0.16 0.06 22.71
CA THR A 66 -0.18 -0.22 24.12
C THR A 66 -0.69 1.02 24.85
N LEU A 67 -0.55 2.20 24.24
CA LEU A 67 -1.06 3.47 24.76
C LEU A 67 -2.60 3.48 24.82
N THR A 68 -3.12 4.26 25.76
CA THR A 68 -4.55 4.61 25.77
C THR A 68 -4.86 5.64 24.67
N PRO A 69 -6.13 5.79 24.24
CA PRO A 69 -6.51 6.75 23.21
C PRO A 69 -6.02 8.19 23.47
N SER A 70 -6.20 8.70 24.70
CA SER A 70 -5.74 10.04 25.07
C SER A 70 -4.21 10.16 25.09
N LYS A 71 -3.49 9.11 25.52
CA LYS A 71 -2.02 9.11 25.48
C LYS A 71 -1.50 9.09 24.05
N LEU A 72 -2.10 8.29 23.17
CA LEU A 72 -1.73 8.29 21.76
C LEU A 72 -1.99 9.67 21.14
N LEU A 73 -3.15 10.28 21.40
CA LEU A 73 -3.44 11.64 20.93
C LEU A 73 -2.36 12.65 21.33
N ILE A 74 -1.89 12.60 22.58
CA ILE A 74 -0.79 13.45 23.06
C ILE A 74 0.49 13.22 22.25
N GLU A 75 0.85 11.95 21.98
CA GLU A 75 2.02 11.64 21.14
C GLU A 75 1.85 12.15 19.70
N LEU A 76 0.66 12.01 19.11
CA LEU A 76 0.38 12.57 17.77
C LEU A 76 0.58 14.08 17.74
N LYS A 77 0.10 14.81 18.75
CA LYS A 77 0.31 16.27 18.84
C LYS A 77 1.77 16.66 19.09
N LYS A 78 2.56 15.82 19.77
CA LYS A 78 4.03 16.00 19.86
C LYS A 78 4.70 15.82 18.49
N ILE A 79 4.32 14.79 17.72
CA ILE A 79 4.82 14.56 16.36
C ILE A 79 4.51 15.77 15.47
N GLU A 80 3.27 16.26 15.50
CA GLU A 80 2.88 17.45 14.74
C GLU A 80 3.76 18.66 15.08
N LYS A 81 3.96 18.93 16.37
CA LYS A 81 4.81 20.02 16.85
C LYS A 81 6.26 19.84 16.40
N GLN A 82 6.80 18.63 16.51
CA GLN A 82 8.18 18.30 16.10
C GLN A 82 8.40 18.51 14.60
N LEU A 83 7.39 18.26 13.77
CA LEU A 83 7.42 18.48 12.33
C LEU A 83 7.10 19.92 11.92
N GLY A 84 6.92 20.84 12.88
CA GLY A 84 6.76 22.26 12.61
C GLY A 84 5.32 22.73 12.50
N ARG A 85 4.32 21.97 12.97
CA ARG A 85 2.98 22.50 13.16
C ARG A 85 2.99 23.50 14.32
N ALA A 86 2.48 24.71 14.07
CA ALA A 86 2.38 25.74 15.09
C ALA A 86 1.48 25.29 16.26
N SER A 87 1.77 25.75 17.48
CA SER A 87 0.93 25.44 18.66
C SER A 87 -0.36 26.28 18.72
N SER A 88 -0.39 27.39 18.00
CA SER A 88 -1.58 28.22 17.78
C SER A 88 -1.73 28.43 16.28
N TYR A 89 -2.92 28.16 15.76
CA TYR A 89 -3.24 28.28 14.34
C TYR A 89 -4.73 28.51 14.18
N ASP A 90 -5.10 29.19 13.08
CA ASP A 90 -6.49 29.36 12.74
C ASP A 90 -7.10 28.03 12.30
N LYS A 91 -8.32 27.75 12.76
CA LYS A 91 -9.07 26.57 12.29
C LYS A 91 -9.18 26.63 10.76
N TRP A 92 -8.90 25.51 10.10
CA TRP A 92 -8.86 25.36 8.63
C TRP A 92 -7.60 25.88 7.91
N SER A 93 -6.68 26.54 8.62
CA SER A 93 -5.44 27.02 7.99
C SER A 93 -4.57 25.86 7.45
N PRO A 94 -3.75 26.12 6.42
CA PRO A 94 -2.78 25.17 5.91
C PRO A 94 -1.79 24.70 6.98
N ARG A 95 -1.35 23.45 6.89
CA ARG A 95 -0.53 22.79 7.89
C ARG A 95 0.52 21.88 7.28
N VAL A 96 1.69 21.88 7.92
CA VAL A 96 2.84 21.03 7.53
C VAL A 96 2.48 19.56 7.71
N ILE A 97 1.77 19.21 8.78
CA ILE A 97 1.28 17.86 9.03
C ILE A 97 0.08 17.92 10.00
N ASP A 98 -0.76 16.91 9.96
CA ASP A 98 -1.94 16.72 10.82
C ASP A 98 -2.19 15.23 10.97
N LEU A 99 -2.30 14.77 12.22
CA LEU A 99 -2.49 13.38 12.59
C LEU A 99 -3.75 13.27 13.45
N ASP A 100 -4.75 12.54 12.97
CA ASP A 100 -6.02 12.32 13.66
C ASP A 100 -6.30 10.83 13.84
N ILE A 101 -6.75 10.45 15.03
CA ILE A 101 -7.24 9.09 15.29
C ILE A 101 -8.63 8.97 14.70
N LEU A 102 -8.80 8.13 13.67
CA LEU A 102 -10.07 7.90 12.99
C LEU A 102 -10.94 6.87 13.71
N LEU A 103 -10.33 5.75 14.08
CA LEU A 103 -11.00 4.57 14.65
C LEU A 103 -10.10 3.92 15.70
N TRP A 104 -10.72 3.31 16.71
CA TRP A 104 -10.05 2.57 17.76
C TRP A 104 -10.83 1.31 18.11
N ASN A 105 -10.37 0.16 17.61
CA ASN A 105 -11.13 -1.09 17.66
C ASN A 105 -12.57 -0.85 17.15
N ASN A 106 -13.55 -1.37 17.88
CA ASN A 106 -14.97 -1.06 17.72
C ASN A 106 -15.46 -0.17 18.88
N CYS A 107 -14.56 0.62 19.49
CA CYS A 107 -14.89 1.45 20.63
C CYS A 107 -15.52 2.77 20.18
N HIS A 108 -16.45 3.26 20.98
CA HIS A 108 -16.93 4.64 20.91
C HIS A 108 -16.33 5.42 22.07
N ILE A 109 -15.69 6.55 21.77
CA ILE A 109 -15.04 7.41 22.76
C ILE A 109 -15.61 8.80 22.57
N ASP A 110 -16.09 9.41 23.66
CA ASP A 110 -16.60 10.77 23.69
C ASP A 110 -15.96 11.50 24.88
N LEU A 111 -14.74 11.96 24.66
CA LEU A 111 -13.99 12.79 25.59
C LEU A 111 -13.98 14.25 25.09
N PRO A 112 -13.73 15.25 25.96
CA PRO A 112 -13.70 16.66 25.55
C PRO A 112 -12.77 16.97 24.38
N ASP A 113 -11.65 16.24 24.30
CA ASP A 113 -10.56 16.43 23.34
C ASP A 113 -10.43 15.27 22.32
N LEU A 114 -11.20 14.19 22.47
CA LEU A 114 -11.10 13.01 21.61
C LEU A 114 -12.45 12.35 21.39
N LYS A 115 -12.86 12.26 20.12
CA LYS A 115 -14.07 11.55 19.69
C LYS A 115 -13.73 10.46 18.70
N ILE A 116 -14.19 9.24 18.97
CA ILE A 116 -13.96 8.06 18.11
C ILE A 116 -15.29 7.33 17.90
N PRO A 117 -15.70 7.02 16.65
CA PRO A 117 -15.06 7.40 15.39
C PRO A 117 -14.88 8.91 15.23
N HIS A 118 -13.88 9.33 14.46
CA HIS A 118 -13.65 10.75 14.22
C HIS A 118 -14.90 11.40 13.62
N PRO A 119 -15.37 12.55 14.14
CA PRO A 119 -16.68 13.11 13.79
C PRO A 119 -16.79 13.51 12.31
N GLU A 120 -15.69 13.95 11.70
CA GLU A 120 -15.66 14.33 10.28
C GLU A 120 -15.41 13.15 9.32
N LEU A 121 -15.37 11.90 9.81
CA LEU A 121 -15.01 10.76 8.97
C LEU A 121 -15.96 10.59 7.78
N LEU A 122 -17.28 10.69 8.00
CA LEU A 122 -18.28 10.60 6.93
C LEU A 122 -18.38 11.88 6.09
N ASN A 123 -17.96 13.02 6.61
CA ASN A 123 -17.89 14.30 5.88
C ASN A 123 -16.65 14.40 4.98
N ARG A 124 -15.74 13.42 5.06
CA ARG A 124 -14.51 13.34 4.27
C ARG A 124 -14.49 12.00 3.50
N PRO A 125 -15.26 11.87 2.40
CA PRO A 125 -15.43 10.61 1.67
C PRO A 125 -14.11 9.94 1.25
N PHE A 126 -13.06 10.71 0.97
CA PHE A 126 -11.74 10.18 0.63
C PHE A 126 -11.13 9.31 1.75
N LEU A 127 -11.40 9.61 3.03
CA LEU A 127 -10.94 8.77 4.16
C LEU A 127 -11.62 7.40 4.15
N ILE A 128 -12.91 7.36 3.79
CA ILE A 128 -13.66 6.10 3.69
C ILE A 128 -13.05 5.22 2.61
N HIS A 129 -12.78 5.80 1.43
CA HIS A 129 -12.15 5.11 0.31
C HIS A 129 -10.73 4.63 0.63
N LEU A 130 -9.94 5.44 1.34
CA LEU A 130 -8.60 5.04 1.80
C LEU A 130 -8.66 3.83 2.75
N ILE A 131 -9.60 3.80 3.71
CA ILE A 131 -9.76 2.65 4.62
C ILE A 131 -10.26 1.42 3.86
N ALA A 132 -11.24 1.60 2.97
CA ALA A 132 -11.80 0.53 2.15
C ALA A 132 -10.73 -0.17 1.30
N GLY A 133 -9.76 0.58 0.77
CA GLY A 133 -8.74 0.06 -0.13
C GLY A 133 -7.76 -0.95 0.48
N PHE A 134 -7.63 -1.02 1.82
CA PHE A 134 -6.69 -1.96 2.45
C PHE A 134 -7.27 -2.74 3.65
N SER A 135 -8.47 -2.40 4.11
CA SER A 135 -9.09 -3.01 5.29
C SER A 135 -10.55 -3.42 5.04
N LEU A 136 -10.73 -4.44 4.20
CA LEU A 136 -12.02 -4.94 3.71
C LEU A 136 -13.05 -5.29 4.81
N GLU A 137 -12.60 -5.89 5.90
CA GLU A 137 -13.47 -6.33 7.01
C GLU A 137 -13.72 -5.24 8.05
N CYS A 138 -13.11 -4.05 7.91
CA CYS A 138 -13.34 -2.98 8.87
C CYS A 138 -14.76 -2.45 8.72
N ARG A 139 -15.51 -2.45 9.83
CA ARG A 139 -16.87 -1.93 9.91
C ARG A 139 -16.89 -0.57 10.58
N TYR A 140 -17.68 0.33 10.02
CA TYR A 140 -18.02 1.58 10.67
C TYR A 140 -19.06 1.31 11.75
N SER A 141 -18.81 1.82 12.95
CA SER A 141 -19.74 1.73 14.07
C SER A 141 -19.75 3.06 14.79
N CYS A 142 -20.92 3.64 15.00
CA CYS A 142 -21.06 4.89 15.75
C CYS A 142 -22.24 4.84 16.74
N PRO A 143 -22.24 5.67 17.80
CA PRO A 143 -23.28 5.62 18.84
C PRO A 143 -24.66 5.98 18.31
N ILE A 144 -24.71 6.93 17.38
CA ILE A 144 -25.94 7.39 16.74
C ILE A 144 -26.21 6.48 15.55
N ASN A 145 -27.19 5.59 15.68
CA ASN A 145 -27.53 4.69 14.58
C ASN A 145 -27.89 5.51 13.32
N ASN A 146 -27.06 5.41 12.29
CA ASN A 146 -27.26 6.06 11.01
C ASN A 146 -27.27 5.01 9.90
N PHE A 147 -27.55 5.43 8.66
CA PHE A 147 -27.66 4.52 7.51
C PHE A 147 -26.40 3.68 7.26
N TYR A 148 -25.22 4.17 7.65
CA TYR A 148 -23.92 3.51 7.42
C TYR A 148 -23.50 2.61 8.58
N ASN A 149 -24.22 2.60 9.70
CA ASN A 149 -23.83 1.85 10.89
C ASN A 149 -23.75 0.34 10.58
N ASN A 150 -22.72 -0.30 11.11
CA ASN A 150 -22.37 -1.71 10.89
C ASN A 150 -22.02 -2.09 9.44
N LYS A 151 -21.97 -1.15 8.49
CA LYS A 151 -21.45 -1.43 7.14
C LYS A 151 -19.94 -1.49 7.13
N THR A 152 -19.36 -2.29 6.24
CA THR A 152 -17.92 -2.23 5.97
C THR A 152 -17.57 -0.91 5.30
N PHE A 153 -16.32 -0.46 5.44
CA PHE A 153 -15.86 0.72 4.70
C PHE A 153 -15.96 0.53 3.18
N ALA A 154 -15.84 -0.70 2.67
CA ALA A 154 -16.05 -1.01 1.26
C ALA A 154 -17.52 -0.83 0.84
N GLU A 155 -18.47 -1.30 1.66
CA GLU A 155 -19.90 -1.07 1.43
C GLU A 155 -20.24 0.42 1.45
N ILE A 156 -19.65 1.19 2.38
CA ILE A 156 -19.88 2.64 2.45
C ILE A 156 -19.26 3.34 1.25
N ALA A 157 -18.02 2.99 0.87
CA ALA A 157 -17.34 3.55 -0.30
C ALA A 157 -18.12 3.29 -1.60
N HIS A 158 -18.81 2.15 -1.70
CA HIS A 158 -19.69 1.88 -2.84
C HIS A 158 -20.90 2.83 -2.91
N LEU A 159 -21.34 3.37 -1.77
CA LEU A 159 -22.55 4.20 -1.65
C LEU A 159 -22.28 5.70 -1.72
N ILE A 160 -21.03 6.13 -1.57
CA ILE A 160 -20.65 7.54 -1.56
C ILE A 160 -19.65 7.84 -2.68
N GLU A 161 -19.84 8.95 -3.38
CA GLU A 161 -18.87 9.37 -4.39
C GLU A 161 -17.54 9.78 -3.74
N ASN A 162 -16.43 9.40 -4.38
CA ASN A 162 -15.09 9.82 -3.98
C ASN A 162 -14.77 11.25 -4.46
N GLN A 163 -15.56 12.22 -4.03
CA GLN A 163 -15.44 13.60 -4.50
C GLN A 163 -14.12 14.24 -4.04
N GLY A 164 -13.52 15.03 -4.94
CA GLY A 164 -12.37 15.86 -4.64
C GLY A 164 -11.01 15.16 -4.65
N VAL A 165 -10.93 13.88 -5.03
CA VAL A 165 -9.66 13.21 -5.31
C VAL A 165 -9.18 13.59 -6.72
N ILE A 166 -7.95 14.09 -6.79
CA ILE A 166 -7.31 14.55 -8.04
C ILE A 166 -6.32 13.50 -8.54
N HIS A 167 -5.44 13.04 -7.66
CA HIS A 167 -4.42 12.04 -7.98
C HIS A 167 -4.30 10.99 -6.88
N SER A 168 -3.82 9.80 -7.23
CA SER A 168 -3.39 8.76 -6.30
C SER A 168 -1.88 8.55 -6.41
N LEU A 169 -1.23 8.31 -5.28
CA LEU A 169 0.22 8.18 -5.15
C LEU A 169 0.58 7.02 -4.21
N VAL A 170 1.81 6.52 -4.30
CA VAL A 170 2.36 5.54 -3.35
C VAL A 170 3.66 6.08 -2.77
N LEU A 171 3.92 5.81 -1.47
CA LEU A 171 5.10 6.33 -0.78
C LEU A 171 6.41 5.73 -1.29
N ASN A 172 6.37 4.42 -1.56
CA ASN A 172 7.49 3.59 -1.95
C ASN A 172 7.03 2.73 -3.13
N PRO A 173 7.06 3.26 -4.37
CA PRO A 173 6.76 2.43 -5.53
C PRO A 173 7.75 1.26 -5.59
N GLN A 174 7.23 0.08 -5.95
CA GLN A 174 8.04 -1.11 -6.18
C GLN A 174 8.26 -1.27 -7.68
N PHE A 175 9.47 -1.62 -8.07
CA PHE A 175 9.79 -1.95 -9.46
C PHE A 175 9.65 -3.45 -9.67
N VAL A 176 8.94 -3.81 -10.74
CA VAL A 176 8.81 -5.19 -11.21
C VAL A 176 9.73 -5.37 -12.41
N GLY A 177 10.73 -6.24 -12.27
CA GLY A 177 11.59 -6.66 -13.37
C GLY A 177 10.95 -7.83 -14.11
N ILE A 178 10.78 -7.73 -15.42
CA ILE A 178 10.19 -8.80 -16.24
C ILE A 178 11.31 -9.70 -16.74
N LEU A 179 11.23 -11.00 -16.40
CA LEU A 179 12.13 -12.03 -16.89
C LEU A 179 11.35 -13.07 -17.69
N ASN A 180 11.38 -12.92 -19.01
CA ASN A 180 10.79 -13.87 -19.94
C ASN A 180 11.73 -15.05 -20.18
N ILE A 181 11.30 -16.25 -19.81
CA ILE A 181 11.97 -17.54 -19.99
C ILE A 181 11.43 -18.19 -21.27
N THR A 182 11.55 -17.48 -22.38
CA THR A 182 11.12 -17.93 -23.70
C THR A 182 12.29 -17.96 -24.68
N PRO A 183 12.29 -18.85 -25.69
CA PRO A 183 13.41 -18.97 -26.62
C PRO A 183 13.74 -17.68 -27.39
N ASP A 184 12.73 -16.82 -27.58
CA ASP A 184 12.75 -15.60 -28.39
C ASP A 184 13.03 -14.31 -27.59
N SER A 185 13.31 -14.42 -26.29
CA SER A 185 13.54 -13.28 -25.39
C SER A 185 15.01 -12.91 -25.19
N PHE A 186 15.95 -13.75 -25.64
CA PHE A 186 17.39 -13.49 -25.55
C PHE A 186 17.95 -13.26 -26.96
N SER A 187 18.62 -12.12 -27.17
CA SER A 187 19.00 -11.56 -28.47
C SER A 187 20.04 -12.35 -29.26
N ASP A 188 20.57 -13.44 -28.72
CA ASP A 188 21.79 -14.07 -29.25
C ASP A 188 21.52 -15.30 -30.11
N GLY A 189 20.29 -15.48 -30.58
CA GLY A 189 19.97 -16.31 -31.75
C GLY A 189 20.60 -17.71 -31.76
N GLY A 190 20.12 -18.63 -30.93
CA GLY A 190 20.32 -20.05 -31.21
C GLY A 190 20.37 -21.00 -30.02
N LEU A 191 19.41 -21.94 -30.02
CA LEU A 191 19.61 -23.38 -29.76
C LEU A 191 20.22 -23.84 -28.43
N SER A 192 20.39 -22.97 -27.44
CA SER A 192 20.65 -23.38 -26.06
C SER A 192 19.88 -22.46 -25.12
N PHE A 193 18.84 -22.99 -24.49
CA PHE A 193 18.15 -22.40 -23.35
C PHE A 193 19.15 -22.26 -22.21
N HIS A 194 19.89 -21.17 -22.16
CA HIS A 194 20.87 -20.95 -21.12
C HIS A 194 20.18 -20.42 -19.88
N LYS A 195 19.81 -21.35 -19.00
CA LYS A 195 19.52 -21.09 -17.58
C LYS A 195 20.48 -20.06 -16.97
N GLU A 196 21.75 -20.06 -17.39
CA GLU A 196 22.76 -19.09 -16.98
C GLU A 196 22.43 -17.65 -17.38
N ASP A 197 21.83 -17.44 -18.55
CA ASP A 197 21.42 -16.11 -19.02
C ASP A 197 20.16 -15.63 -18.29
N ALA A 198 19.24 -16.54 -17.97
CA ALA A 198 18.10 -16.23 -17.11
C ALA A 198 18.57 -15.80 -15.72
N VAL A 199 19.52 -16.53 -15.12
CA VAL A 199 20.14 -16.16 -13.82
C VAL A 199 20.88 -14.82 -13.92
N ARG A 200 21.65 -14.59 -14.99
CA ARG A 200 22.38 -13.32 -15.19
C ARG A 200 21.42 -12.14 -15.30
N ASN A 201 20.34 -12.29 -16.08
CA ASN A 201 19.33 -11.25 -16.24
C ASN A 201 18.55 -11.01 -14.95
N PHE A 202 18.21 -12.07 -14.21
CA PHE A 202 17.61 -11.98 -12.88
C PHE A 202 18.45 -11.11 -11.93
N VAL A 203 19.74 -11.40 -11.82
CA VAL A 203 20.68 -10.63 -10.99
C VAL A 203 20.82 -9.19 -11.48
N ARG A 204 20.87 -8.97 -12.82
CA ARG A 204 20.90 -7.63 -13.40
C ARG A 204 19.68 -6.81 -12.98
N LEU A 205 18.47 -7.35 -13.13
CA LEU A 205 17.23 -6.65 -12.77
C LEU A 205 17.20 -6.23 -11.30
N ILE A 206 17.68 -7.10 -10.39
CA ILE A 206 17.83 -6.77 -8.97
C ILE A 206 18.81 -5.61 -8.77
N ASN A 207 19.99 -5.67 -9.41
CA ASN A 207 21.00 -4.62 -9.30
C ASN A 207 20.53 -3.29 -9.91
N GLU A 208 19.60 -3.31 -10.86
CA GLU A 208 18.95 -2.13 -11.45
C GLU A 208 17.79 -1.58 -10.58
N GLY A 209 17.43 -2.25 -9.49
CA GLY A 209 16.48 -1.77 -8.49
C GLY A 209 15.12 -2.48 -8.49
N ALA A 210 14.95 -3.57 -9.24
CA ALA A 210 13.75 -4.38 -9.18
C ALA A 210 13.63 -5.07 -7.81
N THR A 211 12.52 -4.81 -7.12
CA THR A 211 12.20 -5.43 -5.82
C THR A 211 11.30 -6.66 -5.97
N ILE A 212 10.69 -6.80 -7.14
CA ILE A 212 9.90 -7.96 -7.57
C ILE A 212 10.45 -8.39 -8.92
N ILE A 213 10.63 -9.69 -9.15
CA ILE A 213 10.93 -10.24 -10.46
C ILE A 213 9.76 -11.13 -10.91
N GLU A 214 9.20 -10.84 -12.07
CA GLU A 214 8.12 -11.59 -12.67
C GLU A 214 8.65 -12.56 -13.72
N LEU A 215 8.40 -13.86 -13.52
CA LEU A 215 8.87 -14.95 -14.36
C LEU A 215 7.73 -15.42 -15.27
N GLY A 216 7.87 -15.24 -16.58
CA GLY A 216 6.95 -15.77 -17.58
C GLY A 216 7.66 -16.77 -18.49
N SER A 217 7.19 -18.02 -18.57
CA SER A 217 7.78 -19.04 -19.48
C SER A 217 7.01 -19.25 -20.78
N GLN A 218 5.88 -18.54 -20.92
CA GLN A 218 5.05 -18.53 -22.10
C GLN A 218 5.01 -17.14 -22.72
N SER A 219 5.16 -17.08 -24.05
CA SER A 219 5.10 -15.81 -24.78
C SER A 219 3.66 -15.36 -24.96
N THR A 220 3.40 -14.08 -24.67
CA THR A 220 2.11 -13.40 -24.91
C THR A 220 2.14 -12.53 -26.16
N ARG A 221 3.22 -12.59 -26.96
CA ARG A 221 3.35 -11.85 -28.21
C ARG A 221 2.24 -12.24 -29.20
N PRO A 222 1.75 -11.31 -30.03
CA PRO A 222 0.81 -11.64 -31.10
C PRO A 222 1.35 -12.80 -31.95
N SER A 223 0.50 -13.80 -32.22
CA SER A 223 0.84 -15.02 -32.98
C SER A 223 1.78 -16.02 -32.29
N ALA A 224 2.11 -15.84 -31.01
CA ALA A 224 2.79 -16.87 -30.24
C ALA A 224 1.94 -18.15 -30.14
N LEU A 225 2.57 -19.31 -30.32
CA LEU A 225 1.91 -20.59 -30.08
C LEU A 225 1.80 -20.80 -28.57
N ILE A 226 0.58 -21.10 -28.11
CA ILE A 226 0.33 -21.53 -26.73
C ILE A 226 0.97 -22.91 -26.56
N ILE A 227 1.80 -23.04 -25.53
CA ILE A 227 2.41 -24.31 -25.16
C ILE A 227 1.51 -25.04 -24.15
N ASN A 228 1.73 -26.33 -23.96
CA ASN A 228 1.00 -27.08 -22.95
C ASN A 228 1.59 -26.84 -21.55
N GLU A 229 0.81 -27.19 -20.51
CA GLU A 229 1.18 -27.01 -19.10
C GLU A 229 2.47 -27.73 -18.68
N ASP A 230 2.78 -28.88 -19.27
CA ASP A 230 4.00 -29.63 -18.95
C ASP A 230 5.24 -28.89 -19.46
N GLU A 231 5.17 -28.35 -20.67
CA GLU A 231 6.23 -27.56 -21.27
C GLU A 231 6.43 -26.22 -20.55
N GLU A 232 5.34 -25.51 -20.24
CA GLU A 232 5.37 -24.24 -19.51
C GLU A 232 6.00 -24.42 -18.12
N TYR A 233 5.59 -25.46 -17.39
CA TYR A 233 6.14 -25.79 -16.08
C TYR A 233 7.62 -26.21 -16.17
N ALA A 234 7.98 -27.07 -17.12
CA ALA A 234 9.37 -27.51 -17.27
C ALA A 234 10.33 -26.34 -17.51
N ARG A 235 9.92 -25.34 -18.29
CA ARG A 235 10.71 -24.11 -18.50
C ARG A 235 10.89 -23.31 -17.21
N LEU A 236 9.82 -23.14 -16.42
CA LEU A 236 9.89 -22.44 -15.13
C LEU A 236 10.75 -23.19 -14.12
N ASP A 237 10.50 -24.49 -13.93
CA ASP A 237 11.14 -25.33 -12.92
C ASP A 237 12.67 -25.37 -13.09
N ASN A 238 13.13 -25.45 -14.35
CA ASN A 238 14.54 -25.43 -14.70
C ASN A 238 15.25 -24.14 -14.25
N VAL A 239 14.59 -22.98 -14.34
CA VAL A 239 15.16 -21.69 -13.93
C VAL A 239 15.00 -21.47 -12.43
N LEU A 240 13.84 -21.81 -11.88
CA LEU A 240 13.54 -21.70 -10.45
C LEU A 240 14.56 -22.46 -9.60
N ALA A 241 14.94 -23.69 -10.00
CA ALA A 241 15.95 -24.47 -9.27
C ALA A 241 17.29 -23.73 -9.08
N GLU A 242 17.74 -23.00 -10.10
CA GLU A 242 19.00 -22.25 -10.08
C GLU A 242 18.90 -20.92 -9.31
N LEU A 243 17.71 -20.29 -9.36
CA LEU A 243 17.48 -19.01 -8.70
C LEU A 243 17.29 -19.11 -7.19
N LYS A 244 17.08 -20.32 -6.65
CA LYS A 244 16.71 -20.54 -5.24
C LYS A 244 17.64 -19.84 -4.25
N GLU A 245 18.96 -20.02 -4.39
CA GLU A 245 19.92 -19.43 -3.47
C GLU A 245 20.03 -17.91 -3.66
N VAL A 246 19.93 -17.42 -4.89
CA VAL A 246 19.94 -15.98 -5.21
C VAL A 246 18.70 -15.29 -4.64
N ILE A 247 17.52 -15.88 -4.79
CA ILE A 247 16.26 -15.36 -4.25
C ILE A 247 16.36 -15.21 -2.74
N LYS A 248 16.89 -16.25 -2.07
CA LYS A 248 17.08 -16.25 -0.62
C LYS A 248 18.12 -15.24 -0.16
N GLU A 249 19.25 -15.11 -0.85
CA GLU A 249 20.31 -14.16 -0.51
C GLU A 249 19.89 -12.70 -0.71
N LYS A 250 19.17 -12.42 -1.80
CA LYS A 250 18.78 -11.05 -2.19
C LYS A 250 17.44 -10.59 -1.60
N GLU A 251 16.72 -11.48 -0.91
CA GLU A 251 15.40 -11.21 -0.36
C GLU A 251 14.41 -10.60 -1.37
N VAL A 252 14.48 -11.04 -2.63
CA VAL A 252 13.63 -10.54 -3.72
C VAL A 252 12.33 -11.33 -3.78
N ILE A 253 11.22 -10.64 -4.10
CA ILE A 253 9.93 -11.28 -4.34
C ILE A 253 9.90 -11.82 -5.78
N VAL A 254 9.46 -13.05 -5.96
CA VAL A 254 9.22 -13.65 -7.26
C VAL A 254 7.71 -13.71 -7.54
N SER A 255 7.31 -13.22 -8.71
CA SER A 255 5.98 -13.39 -9.28
C SER A 255 6.04 -14.43 -10.39
N ILE A 256 5.02 -15.26 -10.53
CA ILE A 256 4.88 -16.18 -11.67
C ILE A 256 3.79 -15.64 -12.58
N ASP A 257 4.19 -15.25 -13.78
CA ASP A 257 3.28 -14.85 -14.86
C ASP A 257 2.85 -16.10 -15.62
N SER A 258 1.75 -16.70 -15.17
CA SER A 258 1.11 -17.82 -15.84
C SER A 258 -0.39 -17.76 -15.63
N PHE A 259 -1.14 -17.88 -16.73
CA PHE A 259 -2.59 -18.03 -16.70
C PHE A 259 -3.03 -19.50 -16.56
N THR A 260 -2.10 -20.46 -16.51
CA THR A 260 -2.37 -21.90 -16.45
C THR A 260 -2.45 -22.36 -14.99
N PRO A 261 -3.65 -22.69 -14.44
CA PRO A 261 -3.79 -23.00 -13.02
C PRO A 261 -2.98 -24.21 -12.55
N GLU A 262 -2.75 -25.18 -13.44
CA GLU A 262 -1.96 -26.37 -13.11
C GLU A 262 -0.47 -26.05 -12.95
N VAL A 263 0.08 -25.15 -13.77
CA VAL A 263 1.47 -24.67 -13.63
C VAL A 263 1.64 -23.98 -12.28
N ILE A 264 0.73 -23.08 -11.92
CA ILE A 264 0.73 -22.40 -10.61
C ILE A 264 0.67 -23.42 -9.47
N LYS A 265 -0.23 -24.41 -9.53
CA LYS A 265 -0.33 -25.48 -8.51
C LYS A 265 0.96 -26.28 -8.38
N ARG A 266 1.63 -26.60 -9.49
CA ARG A 266 2.89 -27.35 -9.47
C ARG A 266 4.01 -26.53 -8.83
N VAL A 267 4.13 -25.25 -9.18
CA VAL A 267 5.09 -24.33 -8.55
C VAL A 267 4.86 -24.22 -7.04
N LEU A 268 3.60 -24.06 -6.60
CA LEU A 268 3.25 -23.99 -5.17
C LEU A 268 3.52 -25.28 -4.40
N LYS A 269 3.37 -26.45 -5.04
CA LYS A 269 3.67 -27.76 -4.43
C LYS A 269 5.16 -28.04 -4.36
N ASN A 270 5.96 -27.40 -5.21
CA ASN A 270 7.40 -27.59 -5.22
C ASN A 270 8.01 -26.94 -3.95
N THR A 271 8.43 -27.79 -3.01
CA THR A 271 8.94 -27.42 -1.66
C THR A 271 10.16 -26.50 -1.65
N LEU A 272 10.73 -26.17 -2.80
CA LEU A 272 11.85 -25.25 -2.94
C LEU A 272 11.47 -23.78 -2.66
N PHE A 273 10.19 -23.42 -2.81
CA PHE A 273 9.68 -22.06 -2.62
C PHE A 273 8.48 -22.05 -1.67
N PRO A 274 8.67 -21.95 -0.34
CA PRO A 274 7.55 -21.82 0.57
C PRO A 274 6.74 -20.56 0.22
N VAL A 275 5.48 -20.79 -0.15
CA VAL A 275 4.44 -19.82 -0.53
C VAL A 275 4.34 -18.62 0.42
N SER A 276 4.80 -18.80 1.66
CA SER A 276 4.71 -17.82 2.74
C SER A 276 5.77 -16.72 2.74
N THR A 277 6.81 -16.76 1.88
CA THR A 277 7.92 -15.79 1.98
C THR A 277 8.28 -15.04 0.71
N TRP A 278 8.24 -15.66 -0.48
CA TRP A 278 8.82 -15.03 -1.68
C TRP A 278 7.94 -15.08 -2.93
N LEU A 279 6.90 -15.92 -2.98
CA LEU A 279 6.07 -16.10 -4.18
C LEU A 279 4.76 -15.33 -4.07
N LYS A 280 4.47 -14.43 -5.01
CA LYS A 280 3.13 -13.84 -5.19
C LYS A 280 2.56 -14.30 -6.52
N ILE A 281 1.33 -14.80 -6.49
CA ILE A 281 0.55 -15.06 -7.71
C ILE A 281 -0.27 -13.80 -7.93
N ILE A 282 -0.06 -13.12 -9.06
CA ILE A 282 -0.80 -11.91 -9.46
C ILE A 282 -1.88 -12.30 -10.45
#